data_AF-A0A6C0JGB2-F1
#
_entry.id   AF-A0A6C0JGB2-F1
#
_cell.length_a   1.000
_cell.length_b   1.000
_cell.length_c   1.000
_cell.angle_alpha   90.00
_cell.angle_beta   90.00
_cell.angle_gamma   90.00
#
_symmetry.space_group_name_H-M   'P 1'
#
loop_
_entity.id
_entity.type
_entity.pdbx_description
1 polymer ?
#
loop_
_entity_poly.entity_id
_entity_poly.type
_entity_poly.pdbx_seq_one_letter_code
_entity_poly.pdbx_strand_id
1 'polypeptide(L)'
;MNNSDNINATLEVDELLGALDDNTNHSILSMTDEKIEDIKRNILEEIGVSQSQKEFILDKLKGYMYVNELPDLREGFYVRWISLKNPDKIHLTRGAYISEINITKKGTTVVMKNMMNIYMQIPLDEALVFRKLNNEERLLLSAMNYLNT
;
A
#
# COMPACT_ATOMS: atom_id res chain seq x y z
N MET A 1 -23.74 29.67 4.23
CA MET A 1 -23.21 28.34 4.58
C MET A 1 -24.29 27.64 5.36
N ASN A 2 -24.84 26.55 4.81
CA ASN A 2 -25.96 25.84 5.40
C ASN A 2 -25.49 25.06 6.65
N ASN A 3 -26.40 24.80 7.59
CA ASN A 3 -26.10 24.04 8.81
C ASN A 3 -25.53 22.63 8.52
N SER A 4 -25.87 22.05 7.37
CA SER A 4 -25.32 20.80 6.83
C SER A 4 -23.83 20.89 6.45
N ASP A 5 -23.39 22.03 5.91
CA ASP A 5 -22.01 22.23 5.46
C ASP A 5 -21.07 22.34 6.68
N ASN A 6 -21.55 22.92 7.77
CA ASN A 6 -20.79 23.06 9.02
C ASN A 6 -20.66 21.73 9.78
N ILE A 7 -21.71 20.91 9.78
CA ILE A 7 -21.68 19.56 10.36
C ILE A 7 -20.70 18.67 9.58
N ASN A 8 -20.71 18.72 8.24
CA ASN A 8 -19.77 17.95 7.42
C ASN A 8 -18.32 18.37 7.63
N ALA A 9 -18.04 19.69 7.69
CA ALA A 9 -16.69 20.17 7.97
C ALA A 9 -16.19 19.76 9.37
N THR A 10 -17.07 19.71 10.37
CA THR A 10 -16.70 19.26 11.72
C THR A 10 -16.38 17.75 11.73
N LEU A 11 -17.19 16.94 11.04
CA LEU A 11 -16.96 15.50 10.88
C LEU A 11 -15.63 15.20 10.17
N GLU A 12 -15.30 15.95 9.11
CA GLU A 12 -14.01 15.79 8.39
C GLU A 12 -12.80 16.12 9.27
N VAL A 13 -12.91 17.12 10.16
CA VAL A 13 -11.85 17.48 11.11
C VAL A 13 -11.67 16.39 12.17
N ASP A 14 -12.76 15.85 12.72
CA ASP A 14 -12.70 14.78 13.72
C ASP A 14 -12.12 13.48 13.12
N GLU A 15 -12.48 13.14 11.88
CA GLU A 15 -11.89 12.00 11.15
C GLU A 15 -10.38 12.20 10.92
N LEU A 16 -9.94 13.41 10.58
CA LEU A 16 -8.53 13.73 10.41
C LEU A 16 -7.75 13.60 11.72
N LEU A 17 -8.29 14.13 12.83
CA LEU A 17 -7.67 14.03 14.16
C LEU A 17 -7.57 12.56 14.60
N GLY A 18 -8.63 11.77 14.39
CA GLY A 18 -8.60 10.34 14.67
C GLY A 18 -7.55 9.59 13.84
N ALA A 19 -7.43 9.91 12.55
CA ALA A 19 -6.43 9.31 11.68
C ALA A 19 -4.98 9.68 12.06
N LEU A 20 -4.76 10.90 12.58
CA LEU A 20 -3.45 11.38 13.06
C LEU A 20 -3.02 10.72 14.36
N ASP A 21 -3.96 10.47 15.27
CA ASP A 21 -3.69 9.80 16.55
C ASP A 21 -3.41 8.30 16.39
N ASP A 22 -3.82 7.71 15.26
CA ASP A 22 -3.54 6.31 14.98
C ASP A 22 -2.07 6.10 14.55
N ASN A 23 -1.32 5.47 15.44
CA ASN A 23 0.07 5.08 15.19
C ASN A 23 0.23 4.13 13.99
N THR A 24 -0.85 3.52 13.49
CA THR A 24 -0.79 2.72 12.26
C THR A 24 -0.51 3.56 11.01
N ASN A 25 -0.84 4.85 11.04
CA ASN A 25 -0.76 5.76 9.92
C ASN A 25 0.58 6.53 9.86
N HIS A 26 1.53 6.29 10.79
CA HIS A 26 2.80 7.06 10.83
C HIS A 26 3.59 7.03 9.52
N SER A 27 3.59 5.91 8.80
CA SER A 27 4.32 5.81 7.54
C SER A 27 3.75 6.75 6.47
N ILE A 28 2.42 6.93 6.39
CA ILE A 28 1.79 7.80 5.41
C ILE A 28 2.08 9.29 5.66
N LEU A 29 2.34 9.69 6.90
CA LEU A 29 2.64 11.09 7.28
C LEU A 29 3.98 11.58 6.71
N SER A 30 4.86 10.68 6.28
CA SER A 30 6.13 11.02 5.63
C SER A 30 6.06 11.07 4.09
N MET A 31 4.88 10.75 3.54
CA MET A 31 4.67 10.49 2.12
C MET A 31 3.89 11.62 1.42
N THR A 32 4.00 11.64 0.10
CA THR A 32 3.20 12.45 -0.84
C THR A 32 2.86 11.56 -2.04
N ASP A 33 1.89 11.96 -2.86
CA ASP A 33 1.58 11.23 -4.09
C ASP A 33 2.81 11.10 -4.99
N GLU A 34 3.58 12.18 -5.13
CA GLU A 34 4.83 12.20 -5.89
C GLU A 34 5.84 11.18 -5.35
N LYS A 35 6.11 11.17 -4.04
CA LYS A 35 7.03 10.20 -3.41
C LYS A 35 6.56 8.77 -3.61
N ILE A 36 5.27 8.50 -3.47
CA ILE A 36 4.71 7.14 -3.64
C ILE A 36 4.88 6.69 -5.09
N GLU A 37 4.63 7.55 -6.07
CA GLU A 37 4.81 7.23 -7.48
C GLU A 37 6.29 7.04 -7.83
N ASP A 38 7.19 7.88 -7.31
CA ASP A 38 8.63 7.78 -7.54
C ASP A 38 9.20 6.47 -6.99
N ILE A 39 8.83 6.10 -5.75
CA ILE A 39 9.23 4.81 -5.16
C ILE A 39 8.78 3.65 -6.05
N LYS A 40 7.53 3.65 -6.51
CA LYS A 40 7.02 2.58 -7.40
C LYS A 40 7.78 2.54 -8.72
N ARG A 41 8.09 3.70 -9.33
CA ARG A 41 8.85 3.77 -10.58
C ARG A 41 10.25 3.21 -10.43
N ASN A 42 10.97 3.65 -9.38
CA ASN A 42 12.34 3.22 -9.12
C ASN A 42 12.43 1.71 -8.91
N ILE A 43 11.55 1.14 -8.09
CA ILE A 43 11.52 -0.31 -7.83
C ILE A 43 11.24 -1.12 -9.11
N LEU A 44 10.32 -0.64 -9.96
CA LEU A 44 10.01 -1.32 -11.22
C LEU A 44 11.17 -1.21 -12.23
N GLU A 45 11.90 -0.10 -12.23
CA GLU A 45 13.10 0.07 -13.04
C GLU A 45 14.24 -0.85 -12.59
N GLU A 46 14.44 -1.01 -11.28
CA GLU A 46 15.47 -1.88 -10.69
C GLU A 46 15.27 -3.36 -11.09
N ILE A 47 14.04 -3.83 -11.20
CA ILE A 47 13.75 -5.21 -11.65
C ILE A 47 13.71 -5.37 -13.17
N GLY A 48 13.99 -4.29 -13.93
CA GLY A 48 14.15 -4.36 -15.39
C GLY A 48 12.87 -4.61 -16.18
N VAL A 49 11.69 -4.20 -15.70
CA VAL A 49 10.47 -4.32 -16.51
C VAL A 49 10.52 -3.41 -17.73
N SER A 50 10.00 -3.89 -18.86
CA SER A 50 9.82 -3.08 -20.07
C SER A 50 8.92 -1.86 -19.79
N GLN A 51 9.11 -0.78 -20.56
CA GLN A 51 8.34 0.46 -20.37
C GLN A 51 6.82 0.23 -20.43
N SER A 52 6.34 -0.59 -21.38
CA SER A 52 4.91 -0.90 -21.52
C SER A 52 4.36 -1.71 -20.33
N GLN A 53 5.14 -2.67 -19.81
CA GLN A 53 4.77 -3.40 -18.59
C GLN A 53 4.78 -2.49 -17.37
N LYS A 54 5.77 -1.59 -17.25
CA LYS A 54 5.86 -0.61 -16.17
C LYS A 54 4.61 0.27 -16.13
N GLU A 55 4.21 0.85 -17.26
CA GLU A 55 2.99 1.67 -17.36
C GLU A 55 1.73 0.87 -16.99
N PHE A 56 1.63 -0.37 -17.47
CA PHE A 56 0.53 -1.26 -17.11
C PHE A 56 0.48 -1.55 -15.60
N ILE A 57 1.63 -1.86 -14.97
CA ILE A 57 1.70 -2.16 -13.54
C ILE A 57 1.36 -0.91 -12.71
N LEU A 58 1.91 0.25 -13.06
CA LEU A 58 1.64 1.51 -12.36
C LEU A 58 0.16 1.89 -12.41
N ASP A 59 -0.51 1.73 -13.56
CA ASP A 59 -1.97 1.94 -13.65
C ASP A 59 -2.74 1.03 -12.68
N LYS A 60 -2.32 -0.22 -12.53
CA LYS A 60 -2.92 -1.18 -11.60
C LYS A 60 -2.57 -0.93 -10.13
N LEU A 61 -1.56 -0.11 -9.86
CA LEU A 61 -1.09 0.26 -8.52
C LEU A 61 -1.51 1.69 -8.11
N LYS A 62 -2.46 2.31 -8.80
CA LYS A 62 -3.09 3.55 -8.35
C LYS A 62 -3.75 3.37 -6.98
N GLY A 63 -3.42 4.24 -6.03
CA GLY A 63 -3.87 4.14 -4.63
C GLY A 63 -3.23 2.99 -3.85
N TYR A 64 -2.08 2.48 -4.31
CA TYR A 64 -1.22 1.56 -3.58
C TYR A 64 0.12 2.24 -3.28
N MET A 65 0.71 1.87 -2.15
CA MET A 65 2.08 2.21 -1.76
C MET A 65 2.94 0.94 -1.68
N TYR A 66 4.25 1.10 -1.89
CA TYR A 66 5.20 0.02 -1.62
C TYR A 66 5.33 -0.20 -0.11
N VAL A 67 5.42 -1.47 0.29
CA VAL A 67 5.66 -1.86 1.67
C VAL A 67 7.17 -2.01 1.85
N ASN A 68 7.78 -1.07 2.59
CA ASN A 68 9.19 -1.15 2.92
C ASN A 68 9.45 -1.86 4.25
N GLU A 69 8.54 -1.71 5.21
CA GLU A 69 8.72 -2.22 6.57
C GLU A 69 7.53 -3.08 7.04
N LEU A 70 7.79 -3.99 7.99
CA LEU A 70 6.76 -4.86 8.56
C LEU A 70 5.59 -4.14 9.23
N PRO A 71 5.76 -2.99 9.92
CA PRO A 71 4.63 -2.24 10.51
C PRO A 71 3.57 -1.79 9.50
N ASP A 72 3.92 -1.72 8.21
CA ASP A 72 3.00 -1.40 7.11
C ASP A 72 2.19 -2.62 6.63
N LEU A 73 2.48 -3.82 7.14
CA LEU A 73 1.73 -5.05 6.89
C LEU A 73 0.87 -5.38 8.10
N ARG A 74 -0.44 -5.48 7.88
CA ARG A 74 -1.42 -5.81 8.92
C ARG A 74 -2.47 -6.75 8.36
N GLU A 75 -3.04 -7.56 9.24
CA GLU A 75 -4.20 -8.38 8.90
C GLU A 75 -5.33 -7.51 8.34
N GLY A 76 -6.06 -8.03 7.35
CA GLY A 76 -7.16 -7.33 6.70
C GLY A 76 -6.74 -6.33 5.62
N PHE A 77 -5.45 -6.03 5.48
CA PHE A 77 -4.97 -5.20 4.37
C PHE A 77 -4.97 -5.95 3.05
N TYR A 78 -5.39 -5.26 1.98
CA TYR A 78 -5.34 -5.79 0.62
C TYR A 78 -4.00 -5.48 -0.02
N VAL A 79 -3.31 -6.52 -0.47
CA VAL A 79 -1.99 -6.40 -1.09
C VAL A 79 -1.97 -7.01 -2.49
N ARG A 80 -1.13 -6.45 -3.34
CA ARG A 80 -0.66 -7.04 -4.59
C ARG A 80 0.85 -7.18 -4.50
N TRP A 81 1.40 -8.16 -5.19
CA TRP A 81 2.84 -8.35 -5.17
C TRP A 81 3.36 -8.81 -6.53
N ILE A 82 4.66 -8.62 -6.71
CA ILE A 82 5.46 -9.18 -7.80
C ILE A 82 6.43 -10.18 -7.17
N SER A 83 6.38 -11.43 -7.62
CA SER A 83 7.31 -12.47 -7.16
C SER A 83 8.68 -12.30 -7.80
N LEU A 84 9.75 -12.31 -6.99
CA LEU A 84 11.14 -12.22 -7.45
C LEU A 84 11.76 -13.60 -7.74
N LYS A 85 11.05 -14.69 -7.45
CA LYS A 85 11.50 -16.08 -7.69
C LYS A 85 11.89 -16.40 -9.13
N ASN A 86 11.27 -15.72 -10.10
CA ASN A 86 11.52 -15.96 -11.51
C ASN A 86 11.64 -14.60 -12.24
N PRO A 87 12.86 -14.09 -12.41
CA PRO A 87 13.11 -12.81 -13.09
C PRO A 87 12.59 -12.76 -14.53
N ASP A 88 12.49 -13.90 -15.22
CA ASP A 88 11.98 -13.94 -16.60
C ASP A 88 10.45 -13.80 -16.68
N LYS A 89 9.76 -13.93 -15.55
CA LYS A 89 8.29 -13.91 -15.46
C LYS A 89 7.77 -12.90 -14.46
N ILE A 90 8.12 -11.64 -14.68
CA ILE A 90 7.60 -10.52 -13.90
C ILE A 90 6.14 -10.28 -14.25
N HIS A 91 5.27 -10.39 -13.25
CA HIS A 91 3.87 -10.03 -13.36
C HIS A 91 3.30 -9.59 -12.01
N LEU A 92 2.40 -8.61 -12.05
CA LEU A 92 1.64 -8.20 -10.88
C LEU A 92 0.52 -9.22 -10.60
N THR A 93 0.47 -9.73 -9.39
CA THR A 93 -0.63 -10.62 -8.96
C THR A 93 -1.96 -9.87 -8.86
N ARG A 94 -3.07 -10.63 -8.89
CA ARG A 94 -4.41 -10.04 -8.69
C ARG A 94 -4.56 -9.41 -7.32
N GLY A 95 -3.86 -9.96 -6.32
CA GLY A 95 -3.86 -9.54 -4.93
C GLY A 95 -4.71 -10.43 -4.03
N ALA A 96 -4.57 -10.23 -2.73
CA ALA A 96 -5.23 -10.97 -1.67
C ALA A 96 -5.26 -10.14 -0.37
N TYR A 97 -6.08 -10.56 0.59
CA TYR A 97 -6.11 -9.96 1.92
C TYR A 97 -5.12 -10.68 2.82
N ILE A 98 -4.34 -9.94 3.60
CA ILE A 98 -3.45 -10.52 4.61
C ILE A 98 -4.30 -11.19 5.68
N SER A 99 -3.97 -12.43 6.02
CA SER A 99 -4.59 -13.18 7.10
C SER A 99 -3.64 -13.37 8.29
N GLU A 100 -2.34 -13.47 8.03
CA GLU A 100 -1.35 -13.66 9.09
C GLU A 100 0.04 -13.24 8.61
N ILE A 101 0.89 -12.80 9.55
CA ILE A 101 2.31 -12.53 9.31
C ILE A 101 3.13 -13.43 10.23
N ASN A 102 3.90 -14.32 9.63
CA ASN A 102 4.70 -15.32 10.34
C ASN A 102 6.17 -14.88 10.36
N ILE A 103 6.64 -14.46 11.53
CA ILE A 103 8.05 -14.08 11.76
C ILE A 103 8.78 -15.27 12.36
N THR A 104 9.78 -15.78 11.63
CA THR A 104 10.56 -16.95 12.05
C THR A 104 12.05 -16.67 11.95
N LYS A 105 12.88 -17.57 12.49
CA LYS A 105 14.35 -17.50 12.31
C LYS A 105 14.81 -17.54 10.86
N LYS A 106 13.95 -18.03 9.94
CA LYS A 106 14.26 -18.13 8.50
C LYS A 106 13.85 -16.89 7.70
N GLY A 107 13.20 -15.92 8.35
CA GLY A 107 12.63 -14.74 7.71
C GLY A 107 11.14 -14.58 7.98
N THR A 108 10.55 -13.59 7.32
CA THR A 108 9.15 -13.22 7.46
C THR A 108 8.34 -13.70 6.28
N THR A 109 7.25 -14.42 6.56
CA THR A 109 6.29 -14.89 5.55
C THR A 109 4.95 -14.21 5.77
N VAL A 110 4.34 -13.73 4.68
CA VAL A 110 2.99 -13.17 4.69
C VAL A 110 2.01 -14.22 4.18
N VAL A 111 1.02 -14.57 5.00
CA VAL A 111 -0.08 -15.46 4.63
C VAL A 111 -1.25 -14.61 4.20
N MET A 112 -1.81 -14.93 3.04
CA MET A 112 -2.89 -14.17 2.44
C MET A 112 -4.00 -15.09 1.94
N LYS A 113 -5.20 -14.54 1.88
CA LYS A 113 -6.40 -15.22 1.42
C LYS A 113 -7.09 -14.39 0.34
N ASN A 114 -7.38 -15.02 -0.79
CA ASN A 114 -8.17 -14.36 -1.83
C ASN A 114 -9.68 -14.54 -1.60
N MET A 115 -10.48 -13.86 -2.42
CA MET A 115 -11.95 -13.94 -2.37
C MET A 115 -12.52 -15.33 -2.68
N MET A 116 -11.72 -16.23 -3.26
CA MET A 116 -12.08 -17.63 -3.51
C MET A 116 -11.69 -18.56 -2.35
N ASN A 117 -11.34 -18.02 -1.19
CA ASN A 117 -10.83 -18.76 -0.02
C ASN A 117 -9.56 -19.58 -0.28
N ILE A 118 -8.78 -19.21 -1.31
CA ILE A 118 -7.47 -19.84 -1.57
C ILE A 118 -6.43 -19.10 -0.73
N TYR A 119 -5.70 -19.88 0.07
CA TYR A 119 -4.57 -19.40 0.85
C TYR A 119 -3.28 -19.45 0.03
N MET A 120 -2.47 -18.43 0.21
CA MET A 120 -1.14 -18.30 -0.39
C MET A 120 -0.18 -17.77 0.67
N GLN A 121 1.09 -18.12 0.53
CA GLN A 121 2.14 -17.61 1.39
C GLN A 121 3.29 -17.11 0.53
N ILE A 122 3.84 -15.96 0.88
CA ILE A 122 5.03 -15.40 0.23
C ILE A 122 6.07 -15.03 1.28
N PRO A 123 7.32 -15.47 1.12
CA PRO A 123 8.44 -14.87 1.85
C PRO A 123 8.59 -13.42 1.39
N LEU A 124 8.71 -12.49 2.34
CA LEU A 124 8.74 -11.05 2.04
C LEU A 124 10.01 -10.65 1.28
N ASP A 125 11.11 -11.36 1.51
CA ASP A 125 12.38 -11.22 0.79
C ASP A 125 12.31 -11.68 -0.67
N GLU A 126 11.33 -12.51 -1.02
CA GLU A 126 11.14 -13.04 -2.38
C GLU A 126 10.02 -12.31 -3.16
N ALA A 127 9.51 -11.18 -2.66
CA ALA A 127 8.42 -10.45 -3.29
C ALA A 127 8.46 -8.94 -3.05
N LEU A 128 8.16 -8.18 -4.10
CA LEU A 128 7.82 -6.76 -3.96
C LEU A 128 6.35 -6.63 -3.61
N VAL A 129 6.04 -6.11 -2.44
CA VAL A 129 4.66 -6.03 -1.92
C VAL A 129 4.16 -4.60 -1.98
N PHE A 130 2.95 -4.44 -2.53
CA PHE A 130 2.24 -3.18 -2.65
C PHE A 130 0.92 -3.28 -1.91
N ARG A 131 0.69 -2.38 -0.95
CA ARG A 131 -0.51 -2.34 -0.15
C ARG A 131 -1.45 -1.24 -0.63
N LYS A 132 -2.75 -1.53 -0.65
CA LYS A 132 -3.78 -0.53 -0.93
C LYS A 132 -3.95 0.41 0.26
N LEU A 133 -3.94 1.72 -0.01
CA LEU A 133 -4.24 2.73 1.00
C LEU A 133 -5.70 2.64 1.43
N ASN A 134 -5.92 2.65 2.75
CA ASN A 134 -7.23 2.75 3.37
C ASN A 134 -7.80 4.17 3.24
N ASN A 135 -9.02 4.41 3.72
CA ASN A 135 -9.68 5.71 3.57
C ASN A 135 -9.01 6.82 4.41
N GLU A 136 -8.62 6.52 5.64
CA GLU A 136 -7.93 7.43 6.54
C GLU A 136 -6.57 7.85 5.95
N GLU A 137 -5.79 6.89 5.45
CA GLU A 137 -4.50 7.15 4.81
C GLU A 137 -4.63 8.02 3.56
N ARG A 138 -5.72 7.86 2.80
CA ARG A 138 -5.98 8.73 1.63
C ARG A 138 -6.30 10.16 2.05
N LEU A 139 -7.05 10.33 3.15
CA LEU A 139 -7.34 11.64 3.71
C LEU A 139 -6.05 12.31 4.22
N LEU A 140 -5.26 11.58 5.00
CA LEU A 140 -3.96 12.03 5.49
C LEU A 140 -3.01 12.39 4.35
N LEU A 141 -2.90 11.53 3.33
CA LEU A 141 -2.08 11.79 2.15
C LEU A 141 -2.51 13.07 1.41
N SER A 142 -3.82 13.30 1.30
CA SER A 142 -4.36 14.52 0.70
C SER A 142 -3.95 15.77 1.49
N ALA A 143 -3.99 15.70 2.83
CA ALA A 143 -3.49 16.77 3.69
C ALA A 143 -1.98 16.97 3.55
N MET A 144 -1.19 15.89 3.50
CA MET A 144 0.25 15.97 3.30
C MET A 144 0.63 16.57 1.94
N ASN A 145 -0.11 16.28 0.88
CA ASN A 145 0.11 16.90 -0.42
C ASN A 145 -0.18 18.41 -0.37
N TYR A 146 -1.27 18.82 0.30
CA TYR A 146 -1.60 20.23 0.47
C TYR A 146 -0.50 21.00 1.20
N LEU A 147 0.10 20.40 2.23
CA LEU A 147 1.21 21.00 2.99
C LEU A 147 2.52 21.12 2.18
N ASN A 148 2.68 20.32 1.13
CA ASN A 148 3.86 20.33 0.26
C ASN A 148 3.64 21.12 -1.05
N THR A 149 2.53 21.84 -1.15
CA THR A 149 2.23 22.75 -2.28
C THR A 149 2.80 24.14 -1.99
#